data_AF-A0A8S3BD80-F1
#
_entry.id   AF-A0A8S3BD80-F1
#
_cell.length_a   1.000
_cell.length_b   1.000
_cell.length_c   1.000
_cell.angle_alpha   90.00
_cell.angle_beta   90.00
_cell.angle_gamma   90.00
#
_symmetry.space_group_name_H-M   'P 1'
#
loop_
_entity.id
_entity.type
_entity.pdbx_description
1 polymer ?
#
loop_
_entity_poly.entity_id
_entity_poly.type
_entity_poly.pdbx_seq_one_letter_code
_entity_poly.pdbx_strand_id
1 'polypeptide(L)'
;TDESEDTTRMDDDTFLRCLKSSMLSDLALQGIEAISKVYMINPKADESKKRIQTSENGEIERIADWMLETDETSLKKVLST
;
A
#
# COMPACT_ATOMS: atom_id res chain seq x y z
N THR A 1 -38.13 -40.14 -9.67
CA THR A 1 -37.17 -40.34 -8.58
C THR A 1 -36.22 -39.19 -8.67
N ASP A 2 -36.55 -38.11 -7.95
CA ASP A 2 -35.74 -36.88 -7.89
C ASP A 2 -34.46 -37.18 -7.11
N GLU A 3 -33.38 -37.47 -7.84
CA GLU A 3 -32.03 -37.71 -7.27
C GLU A 3 -31.02 -36.65 -7.76
N SER A 4 -31.44 -35.39 -7.96
CA SER A 4 -30.56 -34.37 -8.55
C SER A 4 -30.45 -33.03 -7.82
N GLU A 5 -30.99 -32.83 -6.61
CA GLU A 5 -31.03 -31.46 -6.03
C GLU A 5 -30.41 -31.27 -4.63
N ASP A 6 -29.91 -32.32 -3.97
CA ASP A 6 -29.57 -32.22 -2.53
C ASP A 6 -28.08 -32.13 -2.16
N THR A 7 -27.18 -31.82 -3.11
CA THR A 7 -25.77 -31.51 -2.80
C THR A 7 -25.29 -30.14 -3.28
N THR A 8 -26.19 -29.29 -3.83
CA THR A 8 -25.83 -28.02 -4.49
C THR A 8 -26.21 -26.76 -3.71
N ARG A 9 -26.55 -26.87 -2.42
CA ARG A 9 -26.77 -25.71 -1.55
C ARG A 9 -25.80 -25.75 -0.39
N MET A 10 -24.61 -25.18 -0.57
CA MET A 10 -24.06 -24.40 0.54
C MET A 10 -25.18 -23.44 0.93
N ASP A 11 -25.56 -23.42 2.20
CA ASP A 11 -26.49 -22.43 2.74
C ASP A 11 -26.07 -21.06 2.20
N ASP A 12 -26.94 -20.40 1.43
CA ASP A 12 -26.60 -19.21 0.64
C ASP A 12 -25.97 -18.12 1.55
N ASP A 13 -26.39 -18.07 2.82
CA ASP A 13 -25.82 -17.16 3.83
C ASP A 13 -24.36 -17.52 4.19
N THR A 14 -24.06 -18.82 4.34
CA THR A 14 -22.70 -19.30 4.54
C THR A 14 -21.82 -18.99 3.33
N PHE A 15 -22.32 -19.18 2.11
CA PHE A 15 -21.61 -18.82 0.88
C PHE A 15 -21.31 -17.31 0.82
N LEU A 16 -22.32 -16.46 1.04
CA LEU A 16 -22.14 -15.01 1.01
C LEU A 16 -21.20 -14.51 2.11
N ARG A 17 -21.21 -15.15 3.29
CA ARG A 17 -20.29 -14.84 4.39
C ARG A 17 -18.85 -15.19 4.04
N CYS A 18 -18.62 -16.36 3.42
CA CYS A 18 -17.30 -16.75 2.92
C CYS A 18 -16.80 -15.80 1.83
N LEU A 19 -17.66 -15.48 0.86
CA LEU A 19 -17.32 -14.55 -0.22
C LEU A 19 -16.93 -13.18 0.33
N LYS A 20 -17.73 -12.63 1.25
CA LYS A 20 -17.44 -11.37 1.93
C LYS A 20 -16.10 -11.41 2.66
N SER A 21 -15.82 -12.49 3.38
CA SER A 21 -14.56 -12.61 4.13
C SER A 21 -13.36 -12.63 3.19
N SER A 22 -13.40 -13.40 2.11
CA SER A 22 -12.30 -13.46 1.15
C SER A 22 -12.09 -12.13 0.44
N MET A 23 -13.18 -11.47 0.00
CA MET A 23 -13.06 -10.16 -0.65
C MET A 23 -12.45 -9.09 0.25
N LEU A 24 -12.69 -9.14 1.56
CA LEU A 24 -12.12 -8.18 2.50
C LEU A 24 -10.66 -8.48 2.88
N SER A 25 -10.23 -9.74 2.77
CA SER A 25 -8.89 -10.16 3.17
C SER A 25 -7.90 -10.20 2.01
N ASP A 26 -8.31 -10.67 0.84
CA ASP A 26 -7.40 -11.06 -0.24
C ASP A 26 -7.40 -10.07 -1.41
N LEU A 27 -8.39 -9.17 -1.48
CA LEU A 27 -8.52 -8.24 -2.61
C LEU A 27 -7.65 -6.99 -2.39
N ALA A 28 -6.54 -6.88 -3.13
CA ALA A 28 -5.76 -5.66 -3.22
C ALA A 28 -6.29 -4.75 -4.33
N LEU A 29 -6.91 -3.62 -3.98
CA LEU A 29 -7.43 -2.65 -4.95
C LEU A 29 -6.31 -1.83 -5.61
N GLN A 30 -5.35 -1.39 -4.82
CA GLN A 30 -4.19 -0.63 -5.25
C GLN A 30 -3.14 -0.65 -4.14
N GLY A 31 -1.87 -0.52 -4.52
CA GLY A 31 -0.75 -0.44 -3.59
C GLY A 31 0.14 -1.68 -3.65
N ILE A 32 1.06 -1.76 -2.70
CA ILE A 32 2.02 -2.85 -2.59
C ILE A 32 1.66 -3.61 -1.32
N GLU A 33 1.17 -4.83 -1.45
CA GLU A 33 0.70 -5.68 -0.32
C GLU A 33 1.73 -5.84 0.81
N ALA A 34 3.02 -5.81 0.46
CA ALA A 34 4.11 -5.92 1.43
C ALA A 34 4.31 -4.65 2.27
N ILE A 35 3.65 -3.53 1.95
CA ILE A 35 3.74 -2.25 2.67
C ILE A 35 2.39 -1.98 3.33
N SER A 36 2.36 -1.99 4.66
CA SER A 36 1.14 -1.82 5.44
C SER A 36 0.76 -0.35 5.63
N LYS A 37 1.75 0.52 5.79
CA LYS A 37 1.55 1.95 6.07
C LYS A 37 2.59 2.81 5.36
N VAL A 38 2.14 3.99 4.97
CA VAL A 38 2.98 5.04 4.37
C VAL A 38 2.71 6.33 5.13
N TYR A 39 3.78 6.96 5.62
CA TYR A 39 3.73 8.23 6.34
C TYR A 39 4.28 9.33 5.45
N MET A 40 3.58 10.47 5.43
CA MET A 40 4.02 11.66 4.73
C MET A 40 4.73 12.59 5.71
N ILE A 41 5.99 12.92 5.42
CA ILE A 41 6.88 13.64 6.33
C ILE A 41 7.43 14.86 5.61
N ASN A 42 7.50 15.99 6.33
CA ASN A 42 8.25 17.15 5.89
C ASN A 42 9.41 17.38 6.89
N PRO A 43 10.68 17.20 6.48
CA PRO A 43 11.84 17.24 7.35
C PRO A 43 12.23 18.69 7.66
N LYS A 44 11.46 19.36 8.51
CA LYS A 44 11.73 20.77 8.89
C LYS A 44 12.98 20.91 9.76
N ALA A 45 13.10 20.07 10.78
CA ALA A 45 14.17 20.12 11.79
C ALA A 45 15.37 19.21 11.47
N ASP A 46 15.15 18.14 10.70
CA ASP A 46 16.21 17.20 10.34
C ASP A 46 16.91 17.63 9.05
N GLU A 47 18.03 18.32 9.21
CA GLU A 47 18.88 18.79 8.11
C GLU A 47 19.44 17.66 7.24
N SER A 48 19.56 16.43 7.75
CA SER A 48 20.15 15.30 7.02
C SER A 48 19.20 14.68 6.00
N LYS A 49 17.89 14.88 6.18
CA LYS A 49 16.82 14.37 5.30
C LYS A 49 16.36 15.40 4.27
N LYS A 50 16.87 16.64 4.32
CA LYS A 50 16.55 17.68 3.34
C LYS A 50 17.19 17.37 1.99
N ARG A 51 16.48 17.66 0.90
CA ARG A 51 17.03 17.57 -0.44
C ARG A 51 18.12 18.63 -0.60
N ILE A 52 19.27 18.22 -1.12
CA ILE A 52 20.36 19.14 -1.44
C ILE A 52 20.21 19.56 -2.90
N GLN A 53 20.22 20.86 -3.15
CA GLN A 53 20.16 21.44 -4.50
C GLN A 53 21.24 22.51 -4.64
N THR A 54 21.86 22.58 -5.82
CA THR A 54 22.77 23.68 -6.16
C THR A 54 21.98 24.78 -6.86
N SER A 55 22.09 25.99 -6.32
CA SER A 55 21.45 27.19 -6.85
C SER A 55 22.20 27.71 -8.08
N GLU A 56 21.58 28.59 -8.87
CA GLU A 56 22.15 29.13 -10.12
C GLU A 56 23.45 29.92 -9.89
N ASN A 57 23.63 30.46 -8.69
CA ASN A 57 24.83 31.16 -8.25
C ASN A 57 25.95 30.21 -7.76
N GLY A 58 25.70 28.90 -7.73
CA GLY A 58 26.64 27.87 -7.23
C GLY A 58 26.55 27.59 -5.72
N GLU A 59 25.62 28.21 -4.99
CA GLU A 59 25.41 27.92 -3.57
C GLU A 59 24.71 26.58 -3.34
N ILE A 60 25.01 25.93 -2.21
CA ILE A 60 24.38 24.67 -1.80
C ILE A 60 23.20 25.01 -0.89
N GLU A 61 21.99 24.72 -1.35
CA GLU A 61 20.75 24.91 -0.61
C GLU A 61 20.22 23.57 -0.10
N ARG A 62 19.57 23.60 1.08
CA ARG A 62 18.89 22.45 1.69
C ARG A 62 17.41 22.73 1.80
N ILE A 63 16.61 21.98 1.05
CA ILE A 63 15.17 22.21 0.92
C ILE A 63 14.41 21.11 1.65
N ALA A 64 13.43 21.51 2.46
CA ALA A 64 12.56 20.59 3.19
C ALA A 64 11.38 20.16 2.30
N ASP A 65 11.52 19.01 1.63
CA ASP A 65 10.49 18.45 0.77
C ASP A 65 9.66 17.36 1.42
N TRP A 66 8.45 17.18 0.90
CA TRP A 66 7.63 16.04 1.29
C TRP A 66 8.29 14.73 0.86
N MET A 67 8.43 13.83 1.82
CA MET A 67 8.95 12.48 1.62
C MET A 67 7.99 11.44 2.21
N LEU A 68 8.10 10.22 1.71
CA LEU A 68 7.30 9.09 2.17
C LEU A 68 8.20 8.09 2.91
N GLU A 69 7.78 7.67 4.10
CA GLU A 69 8.41 6.58 4.86
C GLU A 69 7.42 5.42 5.00
N THR A 70 7.93 4.20 4.97
CA THR A 70 7.13 2.96 5.03
C THR A 70 7.59 2.06 6.16
N ASP A 71 6.67 1.37 6.83
CA ASP A 71 7.00 0.45 7.94
C ASP A 71 7.74 -0.82 7.43
N GLU A 72 7.55 -1.18 6.16
CA GLU A 72 8.17 -2.35 5.51
C GLU A 72 8.93 -1.99 4.23
N THR A 73 9.58 -2.98 3.61
CA THR A 73 10.41 -2.79 2.41
C THR A 73 9.89 -3.59 1.20
N SER A 74 9.78 -2.91 0.06
CA SER A 74 9.52 -3.53 -1.24
C SER A 74 10.16 -2.75 -2.38
N LEU A 75 11.47 -2.48 -2.23
CA LEU A 75 12.19 -1.47 -3.02
C LEU A 75 12.07 -1.65 -4.53
N LYS A 76 12.13 -2.91 -5.02
CA LYS A 76 11.97 -3.20 -6.45
C LYS A 76 10.64 -2.71 -6.98
N LYS A 77 9.52 -3.04 -6.32
CA LYS A 77 8.18 -2.62 -6.75
C LYS A 77 7.99 -1.11 -6.64
N VAL A 78 8.52 -0.50 -5.58
CA VAL A 78 8.45 0.96 -5.35
C VAL A 78 9.16 1.73 -6.46
N LEU A 79 10.33 1.28 -6.92
CA LEU A 79 11.13 1.98 -7.92
C LEU A 79 10.82 1.57 -9.37
N SER A 80 10.12 0.45 -9.59
CA SER A 80 9.80 -0.07 -10.92
C SER A 80 8.48 0.43 -11.50
N THR A 81 7.77 1.29 -10.78
CA THR A 81 6.47 1.82 -11.22
C THR A 81 6.67 2.94 -12.23
#